data_AF-A0A7S1FAB3-F1
#
_entry.id   AF-A0A7S1FAB3-F1
#
_cell.length_a   1.000
_cell.length_b   1.000
_cell.length_c   1.000
_cell.angle_alpha   90.00
_cell.angle_beta   90.00
_cell.angle_gamma   90.00
#
_symmetry.space_group_name_H-M   'P 1'
#
loop_
_entity.id
_entity.type
_entity.pdbx_description
1 polymer ?
#
loop_
_entity_poly.entity_id
_entity_poly.type
_entity_poly.pdbx_seq_one_letter_code
_entity_poly.pdbx_strand_id
1 'polypeptide(L)'
;RAEMIAKVLSTGTDNMFICDSLSGPLRDVTEDMLNDLDLHVFEGEFSCCTLKHRQSPRCDKEALRRPLLGIYCHYLKKSRCSEERTNSVIVAMNFFSKDKERMFPTHFQFTTEGKGSVMHEETRELFGPLVQMMEQRIASRVDEGERSVMHEET
;
A
#
# COMPACT_ATOMS: atom_id res chain seq x y z
N ARG A 1 4.84 -9.23 -2.10
CA ARG A 1 4.30 -8.18 -1.19
C ARG A 1 3.44 -7.16 -1.92
N ALA A 2 3.96 -6.40 -2.89
CA ALA A 2 3.19 -5.34 -3.56
C ALA A 2 1.92 -5.86 -4.26
N GLU A 3 2.00 -7.00 -4.92
CA GLU A 3 0.86 -7.68 -5.55
C GLU A 3 -0.19 -8.14 -4.53
N MET A 4 0.25 -8.63 -3.36
CA MET A 4 -0.67 -9.02 -2.29
C MET A 4 -1.42 -7.82 -1.73
N ILE A 5 -0.71 -6.71 -1.47
CA ILE A 5 -1.35 -5.43 -1.09
C ILE A 5 -2.37 -5.01 -2.15
N ALA A 6 -2.00 -5.07 -3.44
CA ALA A 6 -2.90 -4.68 -4.52
C ALA A 6 -4.19 -5.53 -4.49
N LYS A 7 -4.05 -6.85 -4.36
CA LYS A 7 -5.18 -7.78 -4.24
C LYS A 7 -6.08 -7.45 -3.05
N VAL A 8 -5.49 -7.31 -1.86
CA VAL A 8 -6.20 -7.02 -0.61
C VAL A 8 -6.92 -5.66 -0.69
N LEU A 9 -6.28 -4.63 -1.26
CA LEU A 9 -6.88 -3.30 -1.41
C LEU A 9 -7.96 -3.22 -2.49
N SER A 10 -7.89 -4.06 -3.52
CA SER A 10 -8.87 -4.07 -4.61
C SER A 10 -10.13 -4.86 -4.25
N THR A 11 -9.98 -6.05 -3.67
CA THR A 11 -11.08 -7.01 -3.48
C THR A 11 -11.16 -7.61 -2.08
N GLY A 12 -10.35 -7.15 -1.12
CA GLY A 12 -10.20 -7.85 0.15
C GLY A 12 -9.52 -9.21 -0.03
N THR A 13 -9.75 -10.12 0.91
CA THR A 13 -9.26 -11.50 0.91
C THR A 13 -10.10 -12.46 0.06
N ASP A 14 -11.15 -11.97 -0.63
CA ASP A 14 -11.98 -12.82 -1.49
C ASP A 14 -11.15 -13.48 -2.60
N ASN A 15 -11.28 -14.79 -2.74
CA ASN A 15 -10.48 -15.60 -3.67
C ASN A 15 -8.96 -15.48 -3.43
N MET A 16 -8.55 -15.31 -2.18
CA MET A 16 -7.15 -15.42 -1.76
C MET A 16 -6.98 -16.72 -0.98
N PHE A 17 -6.01 -17.53 -1.40
CA PHE A 17 -5.79 -18.85 -0.83
C PHE A 17 -4.34 -19.03 -0.40
N ILE A 18 -4.11 -19.79 0.66
CA ILE A 18 -2.79 -20.20 1.14
C ILE A 18 -2.61 -21.70 0.92
N CYS A 19 -1.38 -22.07 0.54
CA CYS A 19 -0.94 -23.45 0.36
C CYS A 19 0.26 -23.73 1.26
N ASP A 20 0.03 -24.44 2.37
CA ASP A 20 1.06 -24.69 3.38
C ASP A 20 2.00 -25.87 3.02
N SER A 21 1.69 -26.62 1.96
CA SER A 21 2.53 -27.75 1.50
C SER A 21 2.25 -28.10 0.04
N LEU A 22 3.25 -28.65 -0.66
CA LEU A 22 3.17 -28.99 -2.09
C LEU A 22 2.01 -29.93 -2.46
N SER A 23 1.53 -30.73 -1.51
CA SER A 23 0.42 -31.67 -1.68
C SER A 23 -0.78 -31.36 -0.78
N GLY A 24 -0.79 -30.18 -0.14
CA GLY A 24 -1.85 -29.77 0.78
C GLY A 24 -3.06 -29.15 0.06
N PRO A 25 -4.21 -29.06 0.74
CA PRO A 25 -5.35 -28.32 0.21
C PRO A 25 -5.08 -26.81 0.19
N LEU A 26 -5.67 -26.12 -0.78
CA LEU A 26 -5.79 -24.65 -0.73
C LEU A 26 -6.80 -24.28 0.35
N ARG A 27 -6.44 -23.31 1.19
CA ARG A 27 -7.29 -22.79 2.26
C ARG A 27 -7.57 -21.32 2.01
N ASP A 28 -8.80 -20.87 2.25
CA ASP A 28 -9.14 -19.45 2.22
C ASP A 28 -8.32 -18.67 3.24
N VAL A 29 -7.88 -17.47 2.86
CA VAL A 29 -7.19 -16.55 3.78
C VAL A 29 -8.17 -15.98 4.79
N THR A 30 -7.91 -16.24 6.07
CA THR A 30 -8.64 -15.64 7.19
C THR A 30 -8.04 -14.28 7.58
N GLU A 31 -8.76 -13.51 8.41
CA GLU A 31 -8.25 -12.26 8.99
C GLU A 31 -6.97 -12.49 9.83
N ASP A 32 -6.95 -13.54 10.65
CA ASP A 32 -5.77 -13.87 11.45
C ASP A 32 -4.56 -14.17 10.56
N MET A 33 -4.76 -14.95 9.49
CA MET A 33 -3.68 -15.22 8.53
C MET A 33 -3.23 -13.95 7.81
N LEU A 34 -4.13 -13.00 7.53
CA LEU A 34 -3.77 -11.72 6.93
C LEU A 34 -2.86 -10.89 7.84
N ASN A 35 -3.09 -10.92 9.16
CA ASN A 35 -2.22 -10.26 10.14
C ASN A 35 -0.83 -10.90 10.20
N ASP A 36 -0.74 -12.22 9.98
CA ASP A 36 0.52 -12.96 9.89
C ASP A 36 1.26 -12.75 8.55
N LEU A 37 0.54 -12.33 7.49
CA LEU A 37 1.16 -12.00 6.22
C LEU A 37 1.94 -10.69 6.33
N ASP A 38 3.24 -10.76 6.08
CA ASP A 38 4.06 -9.55 5.97
C ASP A 38 3.73 -8.79 4.68
N LEU A 39 2.79 -7.84 4.80
CA LEU A 39 2.35 -6.96 3.73
C LEU A 39 3.23 -5.71 3.59
N HIS A 40 4.20 -5.45 4.46
CA HIS A 40 4.99 -4.21 4.47
C HIS A 40 5.97 -4.14 3.30
N VAL A 41 5.49 -3.68 2.14
CA VAL A 41 6.25 -3.65 0.87
C VAL A 41 7.61 -2.98 1.03
N PHE A 42 7.68 -1.88 1.77
CA PHE A 42 8.88 -1.05 1.88
C PHE A 42 9.85 -1.46 2.99
N GLU A 43 9.45 -2.42 3.84
CA GLU A 43 10.33 -3.07 4.82
C GLU A 43 11.06 -4.29 4.22
N GLY A 44 10.62 -4.76 3.05
CA GLY A 44 11.31 -5.83 2.32
C GLY A 44 12.69 -5.43 1.80
N GLU A 45 13.53 -6.43 1.55
CA GLU A 45 14.80 -6.26 0.85
C GLU A 45 14.59 -6.17 -0.67
N PHE A 46 14.99 -5.04 -1.25
CA PHE A 46 14.96 -4.83 -2.69
C PHE A 46 16.33 -5.13 -3.28
N SER A 47 16.37 -5.83 -4.42
CA SER A 47 17.62 -6.17 -5.10
C SER A 47 18.50 -4.96 -5.36
N CYS A 48 17.92 -3.81 -5.74
CA CYS A 48 18.67 -2.57 -5.93
C CYS A 48 19.34 -2.07 -4.64
N CYS A 49 18.69 -2.24 -3.48
CA CYS A 49 19.21 -1.86 -2.17
C CYS A 49 20.33 -2.82 -1.71
N THR A 50 20.16 -4.12 -1.91
CA THR A 50 21.20 -5.13 -1.60
C THR A 50 22.47 -4.90 -2.41
N LEU A 51 22.30 -4.50 -3.68
CA LEU A 51 23.41 -4.12 -4.57
C LEU A 51 23.92 -2.69 -4.35
N LYS A 52 23.50 -2.02 -3.27
CA LYS A 52 23.93 -0.66 -2.89
C LYS A 52 23.82 0.34 -4.05
N HIS A 53 22.78 0.18 -4.86
CA HIS A 53 22.44 1.06 -5.98
C HIS A 53 23.62 1.32 -6.96
N ARG A 54 24.55 0.35 -7.10
CA ARG A 54 25.75 0.46 -7.97
C ARG A 54 25.47 0.83 -9.42
N GLN A 55 24.28 0.48 -9.92
CA GLN A 55 23.92 0.61 -11.33
C GLN A 55 22.91 1.73 -11.60
N SER A 56 22.29 2.31 -10.57
CA SER A 56 21.19 3.25 -10.74
C SER A 56 21.17 4.27 -9.60
N PRO A 57 21.02 5.58 -9.88
CA PRO A 57 20.82 6.58 -8.84
C PRO A 57 19.41 6.55 -8.25
N ARG A 58 18.50 5.73 -8.80
CA ARG A 58 17.11 5.56 -8.33
C ARG A 58 16.90 4.19 -7.71
N CYS A 59 16.18 4.17 -6.60
CA CYS A 59 15.75 2.98 -5.90
C CYS A 59 14.40 2.47 -6.42
N ASP A 60 14.22 1.15 -6.49
CA ASP A 60 12.94 0.53 -6.88
C ASP A 60 11.80 0.91 -5.92
N LYS A 61 12.09 1.24 -4.65
CA LYS A 61 11.11 1.81 -3.71
C LYS A 61 10.48 3.09 -4.28
N GLU A 62 11.30 3.97 -4.87
CA GLU A 62 10.83 5.22 -5.48
C GLU A 62 9.97 4.95 -6.72
N ALA A 63 10.30 3.93 -7.51
CA ALA A 63 9.51 3.52 -8.67
C ALA A 63 8.13 2.95 -8.26
N LEU A 64 8.07 2.21 -7.14
CA LEU A 64 6.82 1.65 -6.60
C LEU A 64 5.90 2.68 -5.95
N ARG A 65 6.41 3.87 -5.60
CA ARG A 65 5.61 4.92 -4.94
C ARG A 65 4.31 5.24 -5.68
N ARG A 66 4.41 5.52 -6.98
CA ARG A 66 3.24 5.95 -7.78
C ARG A 66 2.20 4.82 -7.95
N PRO A 67 2.59 3.58 -8.31
CA PRO A 67 1.68 2.44 -8.28
C PRO A 67 0.95 2.27 -6.94
N LEU A 68 1.66 2.30 -5.82
CA LEU A 68 1.07 2.10 -4.49
C LEU A 68 0.11 3.24 -4.11
N LEU A 69 0.45 4.49 -4.41
CA LEU A 69 -0.48 5.62 -4.25
C LEU A 69 -1.74 5.45 -5.11
N GLY A 70 -1.61 4.93 -6.33
CA GLY A 70 -2.75 4.65 -7.22
C GLY A 70 -3.70 3.61 -6.64
N ILE A 71 -3.15 2.50 -6.14
CA ILE A 71 -3.93 1.44 -5.48
C ILE A 71 -4.63 2.00 -4.24
N TYR A 72 -3.91 2.75 -3.41
CA TYR A 72 -4.47 3.35 -2.20
C TYR A 72 -5.60 4.36 -2.51
N CYS A 73 -5.42 5.20 -3.53
CA CYS A 73 -6.46 6.11 -4.03
C CYS A 73 -7.72 5.35 -4.46
N HIS A 74 -7.55 4.26 -5.20
CA HIS A 74 -8.66 3.42 -5.64
C HIS A 74 -9.41 2.80 -4.46
N TYR A 75 -8.68 2.26 -3.49
CA TYR A 75 -9.23 1.74 -2.25
C TYR A 75 -10.01 2.80 -1.47
N LEU A 76 -9.45 4.01 -1.28
CA LEU A 76 -10.12 5.10 -0.57
C LEU A 76 -11.46 5.45 -1.22
N LYS A 77 -11.52 5.52 -2.56
CA LYS A 77 -12.77 5.75 -3.29
C LYS A 77 -13.78 4.63 -3.09
N LYS A 78 -13.35 3.37 -3.23
CA LYS A 78 -14.23 2.20 -3.09
C LYS A 78 -14.80 2.09 -1.67
N SER A 79 -13.97 2.34 -0.65
CA SER A 79 -14.37 2.26 0.75
C SER A 79 -15.50 3.22 1.16
N ARG A 80 -15.71 4.29 0.37
CA ARG A 80 -16.73 5.32 0.61
C ARG A 80 -18.06 5.00 -0.07
N CYS A 81 -18.08 4.16 -1.10
CA CYS A 81 -19.32 3.66 -1.69
C CYS A 81 -19.93 2.59 -0.76
N SER A 82 -21.09 2.90 -0.16
CA SER A 82 -21.71 2.07 0.88
C SER A 82 -22.30 0.75 0.38
N GLU A 83 -22.51 0.59 -0.92
CA GLU A 83 -23.38 -0.47 -1.46
C GLU A 83 -22.73 -1.86 -1.57
N GLU A 84 -21.42 -2.00 -1.44
CA GLU A 84 -20.72 -3.29 -1.65
C GLU A 84 -19.55 -3.53 -0.69
N ARG A 85 -19.71 -3.22 0.61
CA ARG A 85 -18.68 -3.58 1.60
C ARG A 85 -18.87 -5.03 2.04
N THR A 86 -18.12 -5.94 1.41
CA THR A 86 -17.95 -7.31 1.90
C THR A 86 -17.16 -7.31 3.22
N ASN A 87 -17.36 -8.32 4.06
CA ASN A 87 -16.60 -8.48 5.31
C ASN A 87 -15.08 -8.51 5.05
N SER A 88 -14.64 -9.10 3.93
CA SER A 88 -13.24 -9.15 3.52
C SER A 88 -12.66 -7.77 3.21
N VAL A 89 -13.45 -6.85 2.66
CA VAL A 89 -13.04 -5.45 2.48
C VAL A 89 -12.91 -4.77 3.84
N ILE A 90 -13.84 -4.97 4.78
CA ILE A 90 -13.77 -4.38 6.14
C ILE A 90 -12.50 -4.84 6.88
N VAL A 91 -12.18 -6.12 6.80
CA VAL A 91 -10.94 -6.69 7.37
C VAL A 91 -9.71 -6.01 6.79
N ALA A 92 -9.65 -5.86 5.46
CA ALA A 92 -8.59 -5.09 4.81
C ALA A 92 -8.55 -3.64 5.34
N MET A 93 -9.70 -2.98 5.52
CA MET A 93 -9.71 -1.61 6.07
C MET A 93 -9.10 -1.51 7.47
N ASN A 94 -9.42 -2.47 8.33
CA ASN A 94 -8.94 -2.51 9.70
C ASN A 94 -7.44 -2.75 9.76
N PHE A 95 -6.93 -3.69 8.96
CA PHE A 95 -5.49 -3.94 8.83
C PHE A 95 -4.77 -2.66 8.38
N PHE A 96 -5.25 -2.03 7.31
CA PHE A 96 -4.55 -0.88 6.74
C PHE A 96 -4.55 0.36 7.65
N SER A 97 -5.61 0.55 8.43
CA SER A 97 -5.71 1.70 9.33
C SER A 97 -4.76 1.59 10.52
N LYS A 98 -4.41 0.38 10.96
CA LYS A 98 -3.50 0.13 12.08
C LYS A 98 -2.03 0.31 11.69
N ASP A 99 -1.64 -0.15 10.50
CA ASP A 99 -0.22 -0.18 10.06
C ASP A 99 0.12 0.85 8.97
N LYS A 100 -0.70 1.90 8.82
CA LYS A 100 -0.58 2.89 7.73
C LYS A 100 0.82 3.47 7.59
N GLU A 101 1.44 3.86 8.70
CA GLU A 101 2.77 4.50 8.69
C GLU A 101 3.87 3.56 8.19
N ARG A 102 3.77 2.26 8.50
CA ARG A 102 4.72 1.25 8.05
C ARG A 102 4.51 0.86 6.59
N MET A 103 3.27 0.86 6.12
CA MET A 103 2.96 0.61 4.71
C MET A 103 3.32 1.77 3.80
N PHE A 104 3.25 3.01 4.31
CA PHE A 104 3.55 4.22 3.56
C PHE A 104 4.57 5.10 4.31
N PRO A 105 5.83 4.64 4.44
CA PRO A 105 6.83 5.37 5.21
C PRO A 105 7.14 6.72 4.54
N THR A 106 7.26 7.77 5.33
CA THR A 106 7.51 9.12 4.79
C THR A 106 8.85 9.21 4.07
N HIS A 107 9.86 8.49 4.58
CA HIS A 107 11.23 8.48 4.10
C HIS A 107 11.82 7.07 4.08
N PHE A 108 12.95 6.91 3.41
CA PHE A 108 13.77 5.70 3.47
C PHE A 108 15.25 6.03 3.43
N GLN A 109 16.07 5.11 3.96
CA GLN A 109 17.52 5.19 3.85
C GLN A 109 17.95 4.67 2.47
N PHE A 110 18.69 5.50 1.75
CA PHE A 110 19.29 5.17 0.47
C PHE A 110 20.80 5.09 0.63
N THR A 111 21.35 3.92 0.33
CA THR A 111 22.78 3.65 0.48
C THR A 111 23.40 3.40 -0.89
N THR A 112 24.48 4.11 -1.20
CA THR A 112 25.29 3.91 -2.41
C THR A 112 26.73 3.54 -2.07
N GLU A 113 27.37 2.78 -2.95
CA GLU A 113 28.81 2.55 -2.88
C GLU A 113 29.54 3.50 -3.84
N GLY A 114 30.41 4.35 -3.27
CA GLY A 114 31.26 5.27 -4.01
C GLY A 114 32.59 4.66 -4.45
N LYS A 115 33.46 5.48 -5.04
CA LYS A 115 34.82 5.05 -5.42
C LYS A 115 35.62 4.67 -4.18
N GLY A 116 36.33 3.54 -4.25
CA GLY A 116 37.11 3.02 -3.13
C GLY A 116 36.29 2.32 -2.04
N SER A 117 35.09 1.83 -2.39
CA SER A 117 34.18 1.12 -1.46
C SER A 117 33.75 1.95 -0.24
N VAL A 118 33.79 3.29 -0.37
CA VAL A 118 33.22 4.19 0.63
C VAL A 118 31.70 4.16 0.51
N MET A 119 31.03 3.85 1.61
CA MET A 119 29.57 3.84 1.67
C MET A 119 29.04 5.25 1.91
N HIS A 120 28.07 5.66 1.09
CA HIS A 120 27.34 6.91 1.26
C HIS A 120 25.90 6.60 1.61
N GLU A 121 25.40 7.24 2.68
CA GLU A 121 24.03 7.12 3.12
C GLU A 121 23.34 8.47 3.05
N GLU A 122 22.13 8.47 2.51
CA GLU A 122 21.25 9.63 2.47
C GLU A 122 19.83 9.22 2.84
N THR A 123 19.09 10.11 3.50
CA THR A 123 17.66 9.92 3.74
C THR A 123 16.90 10.60 2.62
N ARG A 124 16.07 9.85 1.90
CA ARG A 124 15.25 10.37 0.81
C ARG A 124 13.77 10.29 1.16
N GLU A 125 13.00 11.28 0.69
CA GLU A 125 11.55 11.25 0.76
C GLU A 125 11.01 10.10 -0.09
N LEU A 126 10.13 9.28 0.50
CA LEU A 126 9.36 8.30 -0.23
C LEU A 126 7.95 8.83 -0.43
N PHE A 127 7.05 8.63 0.53
CA PHE A 127 5.68 9.11 0.43
C PHE A 127 5.50 10.54 0.95
N GLY A 128 6.36 11.03 1.85
CA GLY A 128 6.22 12.35 2.45
C GLY A 128 4.77 12.63 2.92
N PRO A 129 4.18 13.78 2.57
CA PRO A 129 2.79 14.12 2.92
C PRO A 129 1.74 13.55 1.95
N LEU A 130 2.13 12.85 0.89
CA LEU A 130 1.23 12.52 -0.23
C LEU A 130 0.04 11.66 0.18
N VAL A 131 0.21 10.75 1.14
CA VAL A 131 -0.86 9.89 1.65
C VAL A 131 -1.93 10.71 2.36
N GLN A 132 -1.51 11.58 3.29
CA GLN A 132 -2.42 12.46 4.01
C GLN A 132 -3.14 13.42 3.07
N MET A 133 -2.42 14.02 2.11
CA MET A 133 -3.02 14.92 1.11
C MET A 133 -4.07 14.19 0.25
N MET A 134 -3.83 12.92 -0.06
CA MET A 134 -4.78 12.10 -0.82
C MET A 134 -6.03 11.79 -0.01
N GLU A 135 -5.89 11.39 1.25
CA GLU A 135 -7.01 11.16 2.18
C GLU A 135 -7.88 12.41 2.29
N GLN A 136 -7.27 13.57 2.55
CA GLN A 136 -7.97 14.86 2.67
C GLN A 136 -8.71 15.23 1.38
N ARG A 137 -8.06 15.09 0.21
CA ARG A 137 -8.66 15.40 -1.09
C ARG A 137 -9.83 14.49 -1.44
N ILE A 138 -9.77 13.21 -1.06
CA ILE A 138 -10.87 12.28 -1.31
C ILE A 138 -12.03 12.59 -0.35
N ALA A 139 -11.75 12.88 0.92
CA ALA A 139 -12.77 13.29 1.88
C ALA A 139 -13.52 14.56 1.44
N SER A 140 -12.81 15.61 1.02
CA SER A 140 -13.43 16.89 0.64
C SER A 140 -14.32 16.82 -0.59
N ARG A 141 -14.05 15.89 -1.52
CA ARG A 141 -14.84 15.74 -2.76
C ARG A 141 -16.20 15.08 -2.54
N VAL A 142 -16.35 14.31 -1.47
CA VAL A 142 -17.62 13.66 -1.13
C VAL A 142 -18.60 14.69 -0.56
N ASP A 143 -18.12 15.59 0.31
CA ASP A 143 -18.92 16.69 0.87
C ASP A 143 -19.48 17.63 -0.22
N GLU A 144 -18.73 17.84 -1.30
CA GLU A 144 -19.18 18.66 -2.44
C GLU A 144 -20.23 17.95 -3.30
N GLY A 145 -20.11 16.63 -3.48
CA GLY A 145 -21.07 15.81 -4.23
C GLY A 145 -22.42 15.68 -3.51
N GLU A 146 -22.40 15.47 -2.20
CA GLU A 146 -23.62 15.38 -1.38
C GLU A 146 -24.39 16.72 -1.31
N ARG A 147 -23.68 17.85 -1.32
CA ARG A 147 -24.30 19.19 -1.38
C ARG A 147 -24.95 19.50 -2.73
N SER A 148 -24.46 18.91 -3.82
CA SER A 148 -25.02 19.16 -5.16
C SER A 148 -26.32 18.39 -5.40
N VAL A 149 -26.49 17.21 -4.81
CA VAL A 149 -27.71 16.39 -4.93
C VAL A 149 -28.89 17.02 -4.18
N MET A 150 -28.65 17.70 -3.05
CA MET A 150 -29.73 18.38 -2.31
C MET A 150 -30.28 19.64 -3.00
N HIS A 151 -29.63 20.15 -4.06
CA HIS A 151 -30.09 21.33 -4.80
C HIS A 151 -30.92 21.00 -6.06
N GLU A 152 -31.03 19.72 -6.46
CA GLU A 152 -31.86 19.29 -7.59
C GLU A 152 -33.25 18.76 -7.18
N GLU A 153 -33.56 18.68 -5.87
CA GLU A 153 -34.85 18.20 -5.34
C GLU A 153 -35.77 19.30 -4.72
N THR A 154 -35.55 20.58 -5.04
CA THR A 154 -36.44 21.71 -4.63
C THR A 154 -36.84 22.56 -5.82
#